data_AF-A0A0S4WMY5-F1
#
_entry.id   AF-A0A0S4WMY5-F1
#
_cell.length_a   1.000
_cell.length_b   1.000
_cell.length_c   1.000
_cell.angle_alpha   90.00
_cell.angle_beta   90.00
_cell.angle_gamma   90.00
#
_symmetry.space_group_name_H-M   'P 1'
#
loop_
_entity.id
_entity.type
_entity.pdbx_description
1 polymer ?
#
loop_
_entity_poly.entity_id
_entity_poly.type
_entity_poly.pdbx_seq_one_letter_code
_entity_poly.pdbx_strand_id
1 'polypeptide(L)'
;MKLKKKVVIPLFVVLLLATAWMALFKPRLLPKPIQRHLFADWMIQEERRTDPAVGHLGGIPVSIPRPYAHFLEYDGDPGFTEPRKGPRPERTFESGIRSFGFEVHYPDMAVASAVSLDKQKRESIYTSTWLNVSITSNSHYFGEHYPKGQVAGMNNNKYKYKKAQTNEYELETYVPINVDEEERKNFGGSADISDYNIYYHKNADGSIDTYIECSNMKHEAAVCEQRFNLFPEMKSSITASYRRGLLKEWREIQSSVSKVIFGFRTTNTQDQRN
;
A
#
# COMPACT_ATOMS: atom_id res chain seq x y z
N MET A 1 -1.02 -72.02 -1.83
CA MET A 1 -0.90 -71.82 -3.28
C MET A 1 0.51 -71.28 -3.58
N LYS A 2 1.45 -72.13 -4.04
CA LYS A 2 2.84 -71.73 -4.30
C LYS A 2 2.89 -70.95 -5.63
N LEU A 3 2.96 -69.61 -5.58
CA LEU A 3 3.23 -68.83 -6.78
C LEU A 3 4.60 -69.26 -7.35
N LYS A 4 4.60 -69.81 -8.56
CA LYS A 4 5.82 -70.26 -9.24
C LYS A 4 6.75 -69.05 -9.39
N LYS A 5 7.99 -69.15 -8.87
CA LYS A 5 9.06 -68.12 -8.95
C LYS A 5 9.23 -67.53 -10.37
N LYS A 6 8.86 -68.28 -11.41
CA LYS A 6 8.90 -67.85 -12.83
C LYS A 6 7.96 -66.69 -13.19
N VAL A 7 6.92 -66.40 -12.39
CA VAL A 7 5.98 -65.28 -12.64
C VAL A 7 6.26 -64.08 -11.72
N VAL A 8 6.80 -64.32 -10.53
CA VAL A 8 7.04 -63.25 -9.54
C VAL A 8 8.19 -62.34 -9.95
N ILE A 9 9.26 -62.91 -10.53
CA ILE A 9 10.44 -62.15 -10.95
C ILE A 9 10.13 -61.15 -12.08
N PRO A 10 9.47 -61.52 -13.19
CA PRO A 10 9.15 -60.54 -14.24
C PRO A 10 8.16 -59.48 -13.77
N LEU A 11 7.22 -59.81 -12.88
CA LEU A 11 6.28 -58.84 -12.34
C LEU A 11 6.98 -57.79 -11.47
N PHE A 12 7.97 -58.21 -10.66
CA PHE A 12 8.79 -57.30 -9.86
C PHE A 12 9.67 -56.40 -10.71
N VAL A 13 10.24 -56.91 -11.81
CA VAL A 13 11.05 -56.12 -12.74
C VAL A 13 10.21 -55.06 -13.46
N VAL A 14 8.98 -55.40 -13.88
CA VAL A 14 8.06 -54.42 -14.48
C VAL A 14 7.63 -53.35 -13.48
N LEU A 15 7.38 -53.73 -12.22
CA LEU A 15 7.06 -52.78 -11.15
C LEU A 15 8.24 -51.85 -10.83
N LEU A 16 9.47 -52.39 -10.80
CA LEU A 16 10.68 -51.59 -10.58
C LEU A 16 10.99 -50.65 -11.75
N LEU A 17 10.71 -51.07 -12.99
CA LEU A 17 10.84 -50.20 -14.17
C LEU A 17 9.76 -49.11 -14.17
N ALA A 18 8.53 -49.41 -13.76
CA ALA A 18 7.46 -48.42 -13.64
C ALA A 18 7.72 -47.39 -12.53
N THR A 19 8.28 -47.81 -11.39
CA THR A 19 8.67 -46.89 -10.31
C THR A 19 9.91 -46.07 -10.68
N ALA A 20 10.88 -46.67 -11.37
CA ALA A 20 12.04 -45.94 -11.90
C ALA A 20 11.62 -44.91 -12.96
N TRP A 21 10.64 -45.21 -13.81
CA TRP A 21 10.13 -44.26 -14.80
C TRP A 21 9.34 -43.12 -14.14
N MET A 22 8.52 -43.40 -13.13
CA MET A 22 7.86 -42.36 -12.31
C MET A 22 8.84 -41.48 -11.53
N ALA A 23 9.95 -42.04 -11.03
CA ALA A 23 10.95 -41.32 -10.25
C ALA A 23 11.93 -40.51 -11.12
N LEU A 24 12.29 -41.00 -12.31
CA LEU A 24 13.24 -40.34 -13.21
C LEU A 24 12.57 -39.31 -14.13
N PHE A 25 11.28 -39.46 -14.46
CA PHE A 25 10.54 -38.54 -15.37
C PHE A 25 9.54 -37.60 -14.69
N LYS A 26 9.33 -37.68 -13.36
CA LYS A 26 8.67 -36.58 -12.61
C LYS A 26 9.70 -35.75 -11.86
N PRO A 27 10.34 -34.79 -12.56
CA PRO A 27 10.16 -33.41 -12.12
C PRO A 27 10.30 -32.42 -13.28
N ARG A 28 9.25 -32.17 -14.07
CA ARG A 28 9.22 -30.98 -14.97
C ARG A 28 7.87 -30.56 -15.55
N LEU A 29 6.79 -31.30 -15.29
CA LEU A 29 5.46 -31.02 -15.88
C LEU A 29 4.42 -30.50 -14.90
N LEU A 30 4.76 -30.31 -13.62
CA LEU A 30 3.92 -29.52 -12.75
C LEU A 30 4.48 -28.09 -12.77
N PRO A 31 3.75 -27.10 -13.31
CA PRO A 31 4.15 -25.71 -13.14
C PRO A 31 4.33 -25.49 -11.65
N LYS A 32 5.45 -24.84 -11.26
CA LYS A 32 5.63 -24.39 -9.88
C LYS A 32 4.31 -23.75 -9.44
N PRO A 33 3.76 -24.07 -8.25
CA PRO A 33 2.57 -23.39 -7.80
C PRO A 33 2.88 -21.91 -7.89
N ILE A 34 2.20 -21.21 -8.80
CA ILE A 34 2.27 -19.77 -8.87
C ILE A 34 1.75 -19.37 -7.51
N GLN A 35 2.63 -18.95 -6.59
CA GLN A 35 2.21 -18.21 -5.41
C GLN A 35 1.58 -16.92 -5.94
N ARG A 36 0.33 -17.02 -6.38
CA ARG A 36 -0.50 -15.87 -6.66
C ARG A 36 -0.76 -15.27 -5.29
N HIS A 37 -0.07 -14.18 -5.01
CA HIS A 37 -0.33 -13.38 -3.81
C HIS A 37 -1.81 -12.99 -3.83
N LEU A 38 -2.51 -13.17 -2.71
CA LEU A 38 -3.92 -12.81 -2.55
C LEU A 38 -4.22 -11.38 -3.04
N PHE A 39 -3.26 -10.46 -2.87
CA PHE A 39 -3.30 -9.10 -3.40
C PHE A 39 -3.36 -9.03 -4.93
N ALA A 40 -2.57 -9.82 -5.64
CA ALA A 40 -2.56 -9.83 -7.10
C ALA A 40 -3.87 -10.40 -7.66
N ASP A 41 -4.40 -11.46 -7.05
CA ASP A 41 -5.69 -12.03 -7.46
C ASP A 41 -6.85 -11.08 -7.17
N TRP A 42 -6.81 -10.38 -6.04
CA TRP A 42 -7.79 -9.34 -5.69
C TRP A 42 -7.74 -8.15 -6.66
N MET A 43 -6.55 -7.60 -6.95
CA MET A 43 -6.38 -6.52 -7.94
C MET A 43 -6.88 -6.94 -9.32
N ILE A 44 -6.49 -8.14 -9.79
CA ILE A 44 -6.95 -8.66 -11.09
C ILE A 44 -8.48 -8.84 -11.09
N GLN A 45 -9.09 -9.23 -9.98
CA GLN A 45 -10.54 -9.39 -9.89
C GLN A 45 -11.28 -8.06 -9.87
N GLU A 46 -10.77 -7.06 -9.14
CA GLU A 46 -11.40 -5.73 -9.07
C GLU A 46 -11.21 -4.95 -10.37
N GLU A 47 -10.07 -5.09 -11.07
CA GLU A 47 -9.82 -4.51 -12.39
C GLU A 47 -10.65 -5.12 -13.54
N ARG A 48 -11.24 -6.31 -13.35
CA ARG A 48 -12.21 -6.83 -14.33
C ARG A 48 -13.49 -5.99 -14.39
N ARG A 49 -13.76 -5.19 -13.35
CA ARG A 49 -14.79 -4.16 -13.43
C ARG A 49 -14.23 -3.01 -14.25
N THR A 50 -14.96 -2.63 -15.30
CA THR A 50 -14.57 -1.52 -16.18
C THR A 50 -15.27 -0.22 -15.80
N ASP A 51 -16.36 -0.30 -15.07
CA ASP A 51 -17.06 0.86 -14.52
C ASP A 51 -16.23 1.51 -13.40
N PRO A 52 -16.11 2.84 -13.35
CA PRO A 52 -15.42 3.51 -12.25
C PRO A 52 -16.19 3.33 -10.94
N ALA A 53 -15.47 3.36 -9.81
CA ALA A 53 -16.11 3.47 -8.51
C ALA A 53 -16.64 4.88 -8.29
N VAL A 54 -17.89 5.01 -7.86
CA VAL A 54 -18.56 6.30 -7.62
C VAL A 54 -18.88 6.50 -6.14
N GLY A 55 -18.86 7.75 -5.67
CA GLY A 55 -19.12 8.13 -4.29
C GLY A 55 -18.73 9.57 -4.01
N HIS A 56 -18.56 9.92 -2.72
CA HIS A 56 -17.98 11.20 -2.33
C HIS A 56 -16.83 11.08 -1.33
N LEU A 57 -15.88 12.01 -1.44
CA LEU A 57 -14.81 12.25 -0.47
C LEU A 57 -15.10 13.55 0.27
N GLY A 58 -15.58 13.45 1.51
CA GLY A 58 -15.84 14.63 2.33
C GLY A 58 -16.93 15.55 1.79
N GLY A 59 -17.91 15.00 1.07
CA GLY A 59 -18.97 15.72 0.36
C GLY A 59 -18.64 16.10 -1.08
N ILE A 60 -17.42 15.83 -1.56
CA ILE A 60 -17.04 16.08 -2.97
C ILE A 60 -17.30 14.84 -3.81
N PRO A 61 -18.19 14.87 -4.82
CA PRO A 61 -18.46 13.73 -5.68
C PRO A 61 -17.24 13.34 -6.52
N VAL A 62 -16.99 12.03 -6.60
CA VAL A 62 -15.84 11.45 -7.31
C VAL A 62 -16.23 10.24 -8.16
N SER A 63 -15.52 10.11 -9.28
CA SER A 63 -15.50 8.93 -10.15
C SER A 63 -14.06 8.43 -10.23
N ILE A 64 -13.78 7.31 -9.56
CA ILE A 64 -12.44 6.76 -9.38
C ILE A 64 -12.25 5.60 -10.37
N PRO A 65 -11.29 5.69 -11.31
CA PRO A 65 -10.98 4.55 -12.17
C PRO A 65 -10.52 3.36 -11.33
N ARG A 66 -10.93 2.14 -11.70
CA ARG A 66 -10.76 0.93 -10.88
C ARG A 66 -9.30 0.63 -10.45
N PRO A 67 -8.27 0.85 -11.27
CA PRO A 67 -6.88 0.68 -10.83
C PRO A 67 -6.46 1.61 -9.67
N TYR A 68 -7.19 2.71 -9.45
CA TYR A 68 -6.97 3.62 -8.33
C TYR A 68 -7.83 3.31 -7.09
N ALA A 69 -8.70 2.29 -7.14
CA ALA A 69 -9.71 2.03 -6.12
C ALA A 69 -9.43 0.72 -5.34
N HIS A 70 -8.18 0.47 -4.98
CA HIS A 70 -7.82 -0.71 -4.19
C HIS A 70 -8.33 -0.59 -2.75
N PHE A 71 -8.77 -1.72 -2.16
CA PHE A 71 -9.35 -1.76 -0.83
C PHE A 71 -10.44 -0.71 -0.58
N LEU A 72 -11.27 -0.44 -1.61
CA LEU A 72 -12.33 0.54 -1.53
C LEU A 72 -13.41 0.14 -0.52
N GLU A 73 -13.64 1.01 0.45
CA GLU A 73 -14.67 0.88 1.47
C GLU A 73 -15.58 2.10 1.50
N TYR A 74 -16.86 1.84 1.75
CA TYR A 74 -17.88 2.88 1.90
C TYR A 74 -18.38 2.94 3.34
N ASP A 75 -18.90 4.09 3.74
CA ASP A 75 -19.67 4.22 4.96
C ASP A 75 -20.89 3.28 4.93
N GLY A 76 -21.19 2.70 6.10
CA GLY A 76 -22.25 1.70 6.25
C GLY A 76 -21.91 0.30 5.74
N ASP A 77 -20.73 0.09 5.14
CA ASP A 77 -20.27 -1.27 4.87
C ASP A 77 -19.79 -1.98 6.14
N PRO A 78 -20.01 -3.31 6.22
CA PRO A 78 -19.47 -4.10 7.32
C PRO A 78 -17.94 -4.00 7.33
N GLY A 79 -17.35 -4.07 8.53
CA GLY A 79 -15.89 -4.23 8.65
C GLY A 79 -15.39 -5.55 8.04
N PHE A 80 -14.08 -5.67 7.85
CA PHE A 80 -13.46 -6.87 7.25
C PHE A 80 -13.81 -8.18 7.96
N THR A 81 -14.06 -8.13 9.27
CA THR A 81 -14.42 -9.28 10.10
C THR A 81 -15.92 -9.44 10.30
N GLU A 82 -16.75 -8.57 9.72
CA GLU A 82 -18.19 -8.53 9.96
C GLU A 82 -18.96 -9.07 8.74
N PRO A 83 -19.95 -9.95 8.95
CA PRO A 83 -20.80 -10.39 7.85
C PRO A 83 -21.71 -9.25 7.39
N ARG A 84 -21.87 -9.08 6.07
CA ARG A 84 -22.85 -8.15 5.52
C ARG A 84 -24.26 -8.60 5.90
N LYS A 85 -25.01 -7.68 6.50
CA LYS A 85 -26.46 -7.84 6.69
C LYS A 85 -27.18 -7.21 5.50
N GLY A 86 -27.97 -8.00 4.79
CA GLY A 86 -28.73 -7.54 3.63
C GLY A 86 -27.92 -7.47 2.32
N PRO A 87 -28.56 -7.04 1.22
CA PRO A 87 -27.90 -6.92 -0.07
C PRO A 87 -26.84 -5.81 -0.06
N ARG A 88 -25.86 -5.91 -0.98
CA ARG A 88 -24.93 -4.80 -1.21
C ARG A 88 -25.72 -3.62 -1.81
N PRO A 89 -25.66 -2.43 -1.21
CA PRO A 89 -26.37 -1.27 -1.75
C PRO A 89 -25.75 -0.84 -3.08
N GLU A 90 -26.59 -0.26 -3.93
CA GLU A 90 -26.14 0.45 -5.12
C GLU A 90 -25.33 1.68 -4.70
N ARG A 91 -24.22 1.96 -5.42
CA ARG A 91 -23.35 3.09 -5.14
C ARG A 91 -23.70 4.26 -6.05
N THR A 92 -23.83 5.42 -5.43
CA THR A 92 -24.13 6.70 -6.08
C THR A 92 -23.12 7.74 -5.59
N PHE A 93 -23.15 8.96 -6.16
CA PHE A 93 -22.30 10.06 -5.67
C PHE A 93 -22.62 10.49 -4.22
N GLU A 94 -23.78 10.11 -3.68
CA GLU A 94 -24.14 10.31 -2.26
C GLU A 94 -23.56 9.23 -1.34
N SER A 95 -22.89 8.21 -1.89
CA SER A 95 -22.24 7.17 -1.10
C SER A 95 -20.88 7.65 -0.57
N GLY A 96 -20.77 7.84 0.74
CA GLY A 96 -19.51 8.20 1.38
C GLY A 96 -18.44 7.13 1.25
N ILE A 97 -17.33 7.45 0.59
CA ILE A 97 -16.14 6.57 0.52
C ILE A 97 -15.28 6.84 1.75
N ARG A 98 -15.06 5.84 2.60
CA ARG A 98 -14.31 6.04 3.85
C ARG A 98 -12.82 5.75 3.72
N SER A 99 -12.46 4.80 2.86
CA SER A 99 -11.06 4.44 2.61
C SER A 99 -10.89 3.80 1.24
N PHE A 100 -9.74 4.05 0.63
CA PHE A 100 -9.21 3.29 -0.49
C PHE A 100 -7.71 3.58 -0.62
N GLY A 101 -7.02 2.83 -1.45
CA GLY A 101 -5.64 3.09 -1.80
C GLY A 101 -5.33 2.72 -3.23
N PHE A 102 -4.13 3.08 -3.66
CA PHE A 102 -3.61 2.72 -4.97
C PHE A 102 -2.10 2.78 -4.96
N GLU A 103 -1.49 2.23 -6.00
CA GLU A 103 -0.05 2.30 -6.20
C GLU A 103 0.24 3.01 -7.52
N VAL A 104 1.23 3.91 -7.52
CA VAL A 104 1.61 4.71 -8.69
C VAL A 104 3.12 4.74 -8.83
N HIS A 105 3.60 4.72 -10.07
CA HIS A 105 5.01 4.83 -10.38
C HIS A 105 5.42 6.30 -10.42
N TYR A 106 6.43 6.69 -9.65
CA TYR A 106 6.99 8.04 -9.70
C TYR A 106 8.12 8.13 -10.72
N PRO A 107 8.24 9.21 -11.52
CA PRO A 107 7.46 10.46 -11.48
C PRO A 107 6.29 10.57 -12.47
N ASP A 108 6.07 9.56 -13.33
CA ASP A 108 5.01 9.62 -14.36
C ASP A 108 3.59 9.46 -13.80
N MET A 109 3.47 9.06 -12.53
CA MET A 109 2.24 8.81 -11.80
C MET A 109 1.35 7.76 -12.46
N ALA A 110 1.94 6.86 -13.24
CA ALA A 110 1.23 5.76 -13.87
C ALA A 110 0.76 4.78 -12.78
N VAL A 111 -0.54 4.51 -12.75
CA VAL A 111 -1.13 3.59 -11.77
C VAL A 111 -0.71 2.15 -12.03
N ALA A 112 -0.46 1.42 -10.95
CA ALA A 112 -0.26 -0.01 -11.01
C ALA A 112 -1.53 -0.66 -11.55
N SER A 113 -1.36 -1.50 -12.56
CA SER A 113 -2.43 -2.28 -13.16
C SER A 113 -1.97 -3.69 -13.46
N ALA A 114 -2.88 -4.61 -13.77
CA ALA A 114 -2.55 -5.98 -14.15
C ALA A 114 -1.45 -6.07 -15.23
N VAL A 115 -1.37 -5.08 -16.13
CA VAL A 115 -0.36 -5.01 -17.19
C VAL A 115 1.03 -4.62 -16.63
N SER A 116 1.08 -3.75 -15.62
CA SER A 116 2.35 -3.29 -15.03
C SER A 116 2.84 -4.15 -13.86
N LEU A 117 2.00 -5.03 -13.29
CA LEU A 117 2.37 -5.89 -12.14
C LEU A 117 3.64 -6.71 -12.38
N ASP A 118 3.80 -7.27 -13.58
CA ASP A 118 4.98 -8.07 -13.90
C ASP A 118 6.25 -7.23 -14.01
N LYS A 119 6.12 -5.96 -14.45
CA LYS A 119 7.24 -5.01 -14.47
C LYS A 119 7.62 -4.62 -13.05
N GLN A 120 6.63 -4.25 -12.24
CA GLN A 120 6.80 -3.87 -10.83
C GLN A 120 7.49 -4.97 -10.01
N LYS A 121 7.06 -6.24 -10.15
CA LYS A 121 7.68 -7.39 -9.45
C LYS A 121 9.15 -7.63 -9.80
N ARG A 122 9.60 -7.14 -10.95
CA ARG A 122 11.00 -7.26 -11.39
C ARG A 122 11.87 -6.11 -10.90
N GLU A 123 11.26 -5.03 -10.40
CA GLU A 123 12.01 -3.90 -9.85
C GLU A 123 12.58 -4.26 -8.47
N SER A 124 13.82 -3.84 -8.24
CA SER A 124 14.46 -4.00 -6.95
C SER A 124 13.78 -3.10 -5.92
N ILE A 125 13.48 -3.64 -4.74
CA ILE A 125 12.96 -2.86 -3.61
C ILE A 125 13.92 -1.72 -3.19
N TYR A 126 15.20 -1.82 -3.54
CA TYR A 126 16.21 -0.80 -3.25
C TYR A 126 16.16 0.40 -4.22
N THR A 127 15.63 0.19 -5.43
CA THR A 127 15.58 1.23 -6.48
C THR A 127 14.17 1.62 -6.90
N SER A 128 13.16 0.86 -6.49
CA SER A 128 11.76 1.09 -6.83
C SER A 128 11.33 2.52 -6.53
N THR A 129 10.57 3.10 -7.46
CA THR A 129 9.93 4.41 -7.30
C THR A 129 8.42 4.30 -7.25
N TRP A 130 7.89 3.11 -6.98
CA TRP A 130 6.48 2.92 -6.72
C TRP A 130 6.10 3.50 -5.36
N LEU A 131 5.02 4.28 -5.36
CA LEU A 131 4.44 4.92 -4.19
C LEU A 131 3.15 4.17 -3.84
N ASN A 132 2.99 3.78 -2.58
CA ASN A 132 1.70 3.32 -2.07
C ASN A 132 0.96 4.52 -1.50
N VAL A 133 -0.26 4.78 -1.98
CA VAL A 133 -1.09 5.89 -1.53
C VAL A 133 -2.33 5.32 -0.86
N SER A 134 -2.59 5.74 0.37
CA SER A 134 -3.81 5.45 1.11
C SER A 134 -4.57 6.74 1.40
N ILE A 135 -5.88 6.69 1.21
CA ILE A 135 -6.79 7.82 1.36
C ILE A 135 -7.85 7.43 2.39
N THR A 136 -8.07 8.28 3.38
CA THR A 136 -9.21 8.18 4.30
C THR A 136 -10.08 9.42 4.23
N SER A 137 -11.39 9.23 4.37
CA SER A 137 -12.39 10.31 4.31
C SER A 137 -13.64 9.93 5.11
N ASN A 138 -14.61 10.84 5.16
CA ASN A 138 -15.90 10.67 5.84
C ASN A 138 -15.74 10.10 7.27
N SER A 139 -16.32 8.94 7.60
CA SER A 139 -16.22 8.36 8.95
C SER A 139 -14.78 8.03 9.40
N HIS A 140 -13.84 7.88 8.46
CA HIS A 140 -12.42 7.60 8.72
C HIS A 140 -11.52 8.84 8.50
N TYR A 141 -12.10 10.02 8.26
CA TYR A 141 -11.32 11.25 8.11
C TYR A 141 -10.63 11.62 9.42
N PHE A 142 -9.30 11.82 9.40
CA PHE A 142 -8.54 12.15 10.59
C PHE A 142 -8.65 13.62 11.04
N GLY A 143 -9.36 14.45 10.26
CA GLY A 143 -9.62 15.85 10.58
C GLY A 143 -8.62 16.83 9.94
N GLU A 144 -8.99 18.12 9.94
CA GLU A 144 -8.23 19.20 9.29
C GLU A 144 -6.82 19.39 9.85
N HIS A 145 -6.60 19.04 11.12
CA HIS A 145 -5.32 19.18 11.81
C HIS A 145 -4.50 17.88 11.86
N TYR A 146 -4.77 16.90 10.99
CA TYR A 146 -4.13 15.59 11.04
C TYR A 146 -2.59 15.63 11.13
N PRO A 147 -1.83 16.35 10.28
CA PRO A 147 -0.37 16.43 10.39
C PRO A 147 0.10 17.07 11.70
N LYS A 148 -0.57 18.14 12.14
CA LYS A 148 -0.30 18.78 13.44
C LYS A 148 -0.56 17.83 14.61
N GLY A 149 -1.61 17.01 14.52
CA GLY A 149 -1.93 15.98 15.50
C GLY A 149 -0.82 14.93 15.63
N GLN A 150 -0.19 14.53 14.52
CA GLN A 150 0.97 13.62 14.54
C GLN A 150 2.15 14.24 15.30
N VAL A 151 2.45 15.52 15.05
CA VAL A 151 3.53 16.23 15.76
C VAL A 151 3.24 16.34 17.27
N ALA A 152 1.99 16.63 17.65
CA ALA A 152 1.59 16.65 19.06
C ALA A 152 1.71 15.27 19.74
N GLY A 153 1.50 14.20 18.97
CA GLY A 153 1.60 12.81 19.41
C GLY A 153 3.02 12.29 19.61
N MET A 154 4.05 13.00 19.10
CA MET A 154 5.45 12.56 19.16
C MET A 154 5.94 12.17 20.57
N ASN A 155 5.43 12.85 21.61
CA ASN A 155 5.83 12.57 23.00
C ASN A 155 5.36 11.21 23.52
N ASN A 156 4.33 10.63 22.89
CA ASN A 156 3.77 9.32 23.23
C ASN A 156 4.54 8.17 22.57
N ASN A 157 5.48 8.47 21.66
CA ASN A 157 6.27 7.46 20.99
C ASN A 157 7.21 6.73 21.98
N LYS A 158 7.53 5.48 21.66
CA LYS A 158 8.51 4.65 22.37
C LYS A 158 9.84 5.40 22.52
N TYR A 159 10.32 5.98 21.41
CA TYR A 159 11.50 6.82 21.41
C TYR A 159 11.16 8.27 21.73
N LYS A 160 12.08 8.93 22.43
CA LYS A 160 12.11 10.37 22.63
C LYS A 160 12.94 11.01 21.54
N TYR A 161 12.59 12.23 21.19
CA TYR A 161 13.13 12.91 20.02
C TYR A 161 13.83 14.20 20.42
N LYS A 162 14.97 14.48 19.77
CA LYS A 162 15.60 15.80 19.78
C LYS A 162 15.56 16.39 18.38
N LYS A 163 15.41 17.70 18.30
CA LYS A 163 15.57 18.44 17.05
C LYS A 163 17.01 18.30 16.56
N ALA A 164 17.19 18.01 15.27
CA ALA A 164 18.49 17.97 14.62
C ALA A 164 19.08 19.39 14.50
N GLN A 165 20.41 19.48 14.31
CA GLN A 165 21.09 20.77 14.15
C GLN A 165 20.71 21.45 12.84
N THR A 166 20.44 20.67 11.80
CA THR A 166 20.05 21.15 10.47
C THR A 166 18.71 20.54 10.08
N ASN A 167 17.90 21.33 9.38
CA ASN A 167 16.71 20.85 8.70
C ASN A 167 17.13 20.13 7.40
N GLU A 168 16.52 18.99 7.10
CA GLU A 168 16.72 18.25 5.85
C GLU A 168 15.61 18.61 4.86
N TYR A 169 15.95 19.02 3.64
CA TYR A 169 14.96 19.31 2.57
C TYR A 169 13.87 20.32 2.98
N GLU A 170 14.26 21.29 3.81
CA GLU A 170 13.42 22.31 4.47
C GLU A 170 12.34 21.72 5.40
N LEU A 171 12.54 20.49 5.86
CA LEU A 171 11.75 19.86 6.92
C LEU A 171 12.44 20.04 8.27
N GLU A 172 11.68 20.46 9.28
CA GLU A 172 12.16 20.38 10.66
C GLU A 172 12.38 18.91 11.02
N THR A 173 13.61 18.57 11.38
CA THR A 173 14.05 17.18 11.52
C THR A 173 14.27 16.82 12.98
N TYR A 174 13.80 15.64 13.37
CA TYR A 174 13.88 15.11 14.72
C TYR A 174 14.41 13.69 14.70
N VAL A 175 15.42 13.44 15.53
CA VAL A 175 16.11 12.14 15.62
C VAL A 175 15.87 11.51 17.00
N PRO A 176 15.70 10.18 17.07
CA PRO A 176 15.47 9.49 18.34
C PRO A 176 16.75 9.49 19.20
N ILE A 177 16.61 9.63 20.53
CA ILE A 177 17.75 9.83 21.46
C ILE A 177 17.96 8.73 22.50
N ASN A 178 16.93 7.95 22.82
CA ASN A 178 16.95 6.88 23.80
C ASN A 178 17.05 5.51 23.12
N VAL A 179 17.85 5.43 22.06
CA VAL A 179 17.97 4.22 21.27
C VAL A 179 19.15 3.41 21.79
N ASP A 180 18.93 2.12 21.99
CA ASP A 180 20.00 1.18 22.27
C ASP A 180 20.76 0.88 20.97
N GLU A 181 21.98 1.42 20.87
CA GLU A 181 22.84 1.28 19.70
C GLU A 181 23.37 -0.15 19.50
N GLU A 182 23.45 -0.96 20.56
CA GLU A 182 23.84 -2.36 20.44
C GLU A 182 22.66 -3.19 19.91
N GLU A 183 21.47 -2.98 20.45
CA GLU A 183 20.23 -3.57 19.97
C GLU A 183 19.98 -3.22 18.49
N ARG A 184 20.12 -1.94 18.13
CA ARG A 184 20.01 -1.43 16.74
C ARG A 184 21.01 -2.08 15.78
N LYS A 185 22.20 -2.49 16.25
CA LYS A 185 23.19 -3.21 15.43
C LYS A 185 22.87 -4.70 15.30
N ASN A 186 22.39 -5.31 16.38
CA ASN A 186 22.17 -6.77 16.46
C ASN A 186 20.96 -7.25 15.67
N PHE A 187 20.01 -6.38 15.37
CA PHE A 187 18.80 -6.73 14.62
C PHE A 187 18.99 -7.13 13.15
N GLY A 188 20.23 -7.27 12.65
CA GLY A 188 20.51 -7.96 11.38
C GLY A 188 19.80 -7.38 10.13
N GLY A 189 19.32 -6.14 10.20
CA GLY A 189 18.53 -5.49 9.15
C GLY A 189 17.11 -5.10 9.57
N SER A 190 16.54 -5.68 10.63
CA SER A 190 15.20 -5.37 11.13
C SER A 190 15.26 -4.39 12.30
N ALA A 191 15.54 -3.10 12.02
CA ALA A 191 15.39 -2.07 13.06
C ALA A 191 13.98 -2.17 13.69
N ASP A 192 13.85 -1.82 14.98
CA ASP A 192 12.54 -1.65 15.61
C ASP A 192 11.66 -0.83 14.66
N ILE A 193 10.46 -1.31 14.36
CA ILE A 193 9.50 -0.62 13.50
C ILE A 193 9.18 0.79 14.00
N SER A 194 9.41 1.04 15.29
CA SER A 194 9.23 2.33 15.96
C SER A 194 10.47 3.23 15.85
N ASP A 195 11.59 2.74 15.34
CA ASP A 195 12.83 3.49 15.16
C ASP A 195 12.83 4.21 13.82
N TYR A 196 12.42 5.47 13.84
CA TYR A 196 12.35 6.34 12.68
C TYR A 196 12.84 7.75 13.02
N ASN A 197 13.27 8.48 12.01
CA ASN A 197 13.38 9.93 12.08
C ASN A 197 12.03 10.56 11.76
N ILE A 198 11.75 11.69 12.40
CA ILE A 198 10.53 12.46 12.17
C ILE A 198 10.90 13.74 11.43
N TYR A 199 10.10 14.08 10.44
CA TYR A 199 10.22 15.29 9.65
C TYR A 199 8.86 15.95 9.56
N TYR A 200 8.79 17.27 9.65
CA TYR A 200 7.55 17.97 9.31
C TYR A 200 7.83 19.31 8.65
N HIS A 201 6.89 19.74 7.82
CA HIS A 201 6.92 21.04 7.16
C HIS A 201 5.92 21.98 7.85
N LYS A 202 6.28 23.25 7.91
CA LYS A 202 5.36 24.34 8.26
C LYS A 202 5.16 25.19 7.03
N ASN A 203 3.90 25.44 6.69
CA ASN A 203 3.57 26.34 5.61
C ASN A 203 3.86 27.81 6.00
N ALA A 204 3.57 28.74 5.09
CA ALA A 204 3.83 30.16 5.30
C ALA A 204 3.06 30.79 6.49
N ASP A 205 1.91 30.23 6.88
CA ASP A 205 1.13 30.69 8.05
C ASP A 205 1.62 30.06 9.37
N GLY A 206 2.59 29.15 9.31
CA GLY A 206 3.17 28.46 10.46
C GLY A 206 2.42 27.18 10.87
N SER A 207 1.33 26.82 10.19
CA SER A 207 0.64 25.55 10.38
C SER A 207 1.40 24.38 9.75
N ILE A 208 1.20 23.20 10.32
CA ILE A 208 1.87 21.97 9.90
C ILE A 208 1.00 21.30 8.83
N ASP A 209 1.47 21.29 7.60
CA ASP A 209 0.75 20.73 6.44
C ASP A 209 1.23 19.32 6.08
N THR A 210 2.41 18.93 6.56
CA THR A 210 3.09 17.69 6.18
C THR A 210 3.83 17.11 7.37
N TYR A 211 3.67 15.81 7.60
CA TYR A 211 4.38 15.03 8.60
C TYR A 211 4.94 13.76 7.96
N ILE A 212 6.19 13.41 8.22
CA ILE A 212 6.86 12.26 7.60
C ILE A 212 7.63 11.49 8.67
N GLU A 213 7.46 10.17 8.67
CA GLU A 213 8.30 9.25 9.44
C GLU A 213 9.14 8.44 8.46
N CYS A 214 10.46 8.38 8.65
CA CYS A 214 11.33 7.54 7.85
C CYS A 214 12.05 6.54 8.73
N SER A 215 11.90 5.25 8.43
CA SER A 215 12.55 4.18 9.15
C SER A 215 14.07 4.36 9.17
N ASN A 216 14.68 4.11 10.33
CA ASN A 216 16.12 4.11 10.54
C ASN A 216 16.78 2.74 10.19
N MET A 217 16.06 1.85 9.50
CA MET A 217 16.66 0.66 8.91
C MET A 217 17.88 1.03 8.04
N LYS A 218 18.91 0.19 8.11
CA LYS A 218 20.24 0.45 7.53
C LYS A 218 20.32 0.18 6.03
N HIS A 219 19.27 -0.34 5.41
CA HIS A 219 19.25 -0.64 3.98
C HIS A 219 18.51 0.44 3.16
N GLU A 220 18.81 0.52 1.87
CA GLU A 220 18.28 1.57 0.98
C GLU A 220 16.77 1.51 0.77
N ALA A 221 16.16 0.34 0.98
CA ALA A 221 14.71 0.13 0.90
C ALA A 221 13.95 0.59 2.15
N ALA A 222 14.61 1.28 3.11
CA ALA A 222 13.93 1.82 4.29
C ALA A 222 12.78 2.74 3.83
N VAL A 223 11.61 2.61 4.45
CA VAL A 223 10.39 3.30 4.01
C VAL A 223 10.22 4.61 4.77
N CYS A 224 9.69 5.61 4.06
CA CYS A 224 9.08 6.80 4.63
C CYS A 224 7.57 6.75 4.46
N GLU A 225 6.83 7.20 5.47
CA GLU A 225 5.39 7.45 5.40
C GLU A 225 5.13 8.94 5.54
N GLN A 226 4.68 9.56 4.46
CA GLN A 226 4.30 10.97 4.39
C GLN A 226 2.79 11.13 4.58
N ARG A 227 2.40 11.97 5.53
CA ARG A 227 1.03 12.23 5.95
C ARG A 227 0.69 13.70 5.73
N PHE A 228 -0.37 13.94 4.98
CA PHE A 228 -0.87 15.29 4.66
C PHE A 228 -2.39 15.27 4.47
N ASN A 229 -3.00 16.45 4.33
CA ASN A 229 -4.43 16.63 4.10
C ASN A 229 -4.68 17.34 2.77
N LEU A 230 -5.85 17.08 2.17
CA LEU A 230 -6.38 17.84 1.01
C LEU A 230 -7.39 18.92 1.42
N PHE A 231 -7.46 19.24 2.71
CA PHE A 231 -8.34 20.26 3.27
C PHE A 231 -7.81 21.67 2.98
N PRO A 232 -8.67 22.67 2.68
CA PRO A 232 -10.15 22.64 2.71
C PRO A 232 -10.84 22.08 1.46
N GLU A 233 -10.11 21.85 0.37
CA GLU A 233 -10.69 21.56 -0.94
C GLU A 233 -11.34 20.16 -1.01
N MET A 234 -10.88 19.22 -0.19
CA MET A 234 -11.44 17.88 -0.03
C MET A 234 -11.14 17.37 1.38
N LYS A 235 -12.16 16.99 2.15
CA LYS A 235 -11.98 16.46 3.52
C LYS A 235 -11.47 15.01 3.48
N SER A 236 -10.19 14.87 3.14
CA SER A 236 -9.49 13.60 3.02
C SER A 236 -8.08 13.71 3.60
N SER A 237 -7.68 12.66 4.32
CA SER A 237 -6.32 12.50 4.85
C SER A 237 -5.58 11.48 4.01
N ILE A 238 -4.33 11.81 3.65
CA ILE A 238 -3.53 11.05 2.71
C ILE A 238 -2.28 10.53 3.42
N THR A 239 -1.97 9.27 3.18
CA THR A 239 -0.68 8.66 3.52
C THR A 239 -0.03 8.20 2.22
N ALA A 240 1.16 8.71 1.92
CA ALA A 240 2.00 8.24 0.81
C ALA A 240 3.24 7.55 1.37
N SER A 241 3.43 6.27 1.06
CA SER A 241 4.57 5.48 1.47
C SER A 241 5.53 5.27 0.30
N TYR A 242 6.82 5.53 0.54
CA TYR A 242 7.86 5.47 -0.48
C TYR A 242 9.24 5.19 0.13
N ARG A 243 10.22 4.79 -0.67
CA ARG A 243 11.59 4.56 -0.18
C ARG A 243 12.24 5.85 0.32
N ARG A 244 13.07 5.77 1.36
CA ARG A 244 13.76 6.91 1.99
C ARG A 244 14.61 7.72 1.01
N GLY A 245 15.16 7.09 -0.02
CA GLY A 245 15.90 7.81 -1.07
C GLY A 245 15.06 8.78 -1.92
N LEU A 246 13.73 8.75 -1.80
CA LEU A 246 12.81 9.72 -2.40
C LEU A 246 12.38 10.84 -1.44
N LEU A 247 12.86 10.86 -0.19
CA LEU A 247 12.50 11.90 0.79
C LEU A 247 12.76 13.31 0.27
N LYS A 248 13.84 13.53 -0.49
CA LYS A 248 14.14 14.84 -1.11
C LYS A 248 13.06 15.34 -2.05
N GLU A 249 12.23 14.45 -2.60
CA GLU A 249 11.15 14.75 -3.54
C GLU A 249 9.78 14.86 -2.86
N TRP A 250 9.71 14.89 -1.52
CA TRP A 250 8.46 14.84 -0.75
C TRP A 250 7.40 15.87 -1.19
N ARG A 251 7.81 17.08 -1.61
CA ARG A 251 6.89 18.12 -2.12
C ARG A 251 6.29 17.74 -3.45
N GLU A 252 7.12 17.24 -4.37
CA GLU A 252 6.67 16.83 -5.70
C GLU A 252 5.77 15.60 -5.59
N ILE A 253 6.10 14.65 -4.71
CA ILE A 253 5.24 13.50 -4.37
C ILE A 253 3.89 13.99 -3.84
N GLN A 254 3.88 14.88 -2.84
CA GLN A 254 2.64 15.44 -2.28
C GLN A 254 1.78 16.11 -3.35
N SER A 255 2.39 16.97 -4.17
CA SER A 255 1.68 17.71 -5.22
C SER A 255 1.13 16.77 -6.29
N SER A 256 1.93 15.80 -6.74
CA SER A 256 1.55 14.86 -7.79
C SER A 256 0.44 13.91 -7.33
N VAL A 257 0.55 13.37 -6.11
CA VAL A 257 -0.50 12.54 -5.51
C VAL A 257 -1.80 13.35 -5.32
N SER A 258 -1.70 14.58 -4.82
CA SER A 258 -2.87 15.47 -4.67
C SER A 258 -3.55 15.72 -6.01
N LYS A 259 -2.78 15.97 -7.07
CA LYS A 259 -3.30 16.18 -8.43
C LYS A 259 -4.04 14.95 -8.97
N VAL A 260 -3.49 13.75 -8.77
CA VAL A 260 -4.18 12.49 -9.13
C VAL A 260 -5.54 12.41 -8.44
N ILE A 261 -5.59 12.64 -7.12
CA ILE A 261 -6.81 12.52 -6.32
C ILE A 261 -7.84 13.60 -6.70
N PHE A 262 -7.41 14.84 -6.90
CA PHE A 262 -8.30 15.90 -7.38
C PHE A 262 -8.84 15.62 -8.79
N GLY A 263 -8.11 14.86 -9.61
CA GLY A 263 -8.57 14.40 -10.92
C GLY A 263 -9.77 13.45 -10.88
N PHE A 264 -10.08 12.84 -9.73
CA PHE A 264 -11.26 11.99 -9.58
C PHE A 264 -12.56 12.79 -9.41
N ARG A 265 -12.46 14.10 -9.16
CA ARG A 265 -13.65 14.96 -9.03
C ARG A 265 -14.49 14.90 -10.29
N THR A 266 -15.80 14.76 -10.12
CA THR A 266 -16.76 14.87 -11.21
C THR A 266 -17.84 15.87 -10.83
N THR A 267 -18.41 16.55 -11.81
CA THR A 267 -19.66 17.29 -11.60
C THR A 267 -20.81 16.28 -11.58
N ASN A 268 -21.82 16.53 -10.75
CA ASN A 268 -23.06 15.72 -10.61
C ASN A 268 -23.95 15.81 -11.88
N THR A 269 -23.36 15.72 -13.08
CA THR A 269 -24.07 15.85 -14.36
C THR A 269 -24.59 14.51 -14.87
N GLN A 270 -24.92 13.60 -13.94
CA GLN A 270 -25.66 12.37 -14.24
C GLN A 270 -27.17 12.50 -13.99
N ASP A 271 -27.70 13.73 -13.98
CA ASP A 271 -29.14 14.00 -14.05
C ASP A 271 -29.65 14.26 -15.48
N GLN A 272 -28.86 14.05 -16.55
CA GLN A 272 -29.31 14.34 -17.93
C GLN A 272 -28.89 13.35 -19.03
N ARG A 273 -28.85 12.04 -18.76
CA ARG A 273 -28.91 11.04 -19.85
C ARG A 273 -29.82 9.86 -19.52
N ASN A 274 -31.03 9.98 -20.08
CA ASN A 274 -32.07 8.97 -20.39
C ASN A 274 -33.05 8.60 -19.29
#